data_AF-A0AA92EPT0-F1
#
_entry.id   AF-A0AA92EPT0-F1
#
_cell.length_a   1.000
_cell.length_b   1.000
_cell.length_c   1.000
_cell.angle_alpha   90.00
_cell.angle_beta   90.00
_cell.angle_gamma   90.00
#
_symmetry.space_group_name_H-M   'P 1'
#
loop_
_entity.id
_entity.type
_entity.pdbx_description
1 polymer ?
#
loop_
_entity_poly.entity_id
_entity_poly.type
_entity_poly.pdbx_seq_one_letter_code
_entity_poly.pdbx_strand_id
1 'polypeptide(L)'
;MTLMRNLLIIAVLLSAMADAANAQSNQMFESEPGFWKLEETMLWQLTDPAERGEVHAIYKLNSLVKKCLARAECKGPLANKGERPTQQQREAAVAAARLAALFLDKSKQAGLERTPTLFVRLHTFANNLTYAPSTYVLGRQFLRGGIVAKDPEYGAQLLQSALERGHLKSGIELGLHYRSIGSSQAALDVFKQAFELLRDVENQYEPYVNTIHSNLRELGYPLDNVLAQRKASMTSASAPTPKPQTSKVRDNVVEQARQCADDLENIMQRRSSLSRQLRSIDSQLDDVEGDINVLRNTRGTVRGTHEGALESYARSGQFSRLEQERRDLLRERGYVDRDLRSLKDYNQMRQSECKISLSRSEYDLVCKGRSNNTFCEGFNW
;
A
#
# COMPACT_ATOMS: atom_id res chain seq x y z
N MET A 1 -51.55 15.91 -28.71
CA MET A 1 -50.33 15.12 -29.05
C MET A 1 -49.04 15.83 -28.64
N THR A 2 -48.95 16.33 -27.40
CA THR A 2 -47.76 17.00 -26.86
C THR A 2 -47.30 16.41 -25.53
N LEU A 3 -48.05 15.46 -24.95
CA LEU A 3 -47.64 14.70 -23.76
C LEU A 3 -46.85 13.42 -24.08
N MET A 4 -46.95 12.86 -25.29
CA MET A 4 -46.19 11.66 -25.69
C MET A 4 -44.75 11.96 -26.14
N ARG A 5 -44.41 13.24 -26.39
CA ARG A 5 -43.07 13.63 -26.88
C ARG A 5 -42.07 13.88 -25.74
N ASN A 6 -42.54 14.11 -24.51
CA ASN A 6 -41.68 14.28 -23.33
C ASN A 6 -41.30 12.96 -22.64
N LEU A 7 -42.06 11.88 -22.85
CA LEU A 7 -41.72 10.55 -22.30
C LEU A 7 -40.58 9.85 -23.06
N LEU A 8 -40.37 10.18 -24.33
CA LEU A 8 -39.29 9.62 -25.15
C LEU A 8 -37.92 10.26 -24.88
N ILE A 9 -37.86 11.48 -24.34
CA ILE A 9 -36.59 12.13 -23.97
C ILE A 9 -36.08 11.61 -22.61
N ILE A 10 -36.98 11.17 -21.72
CA ILE A 10 -36.61 10.59 -20.42
C ILE A 10 -36.08 9.16 -20.58
N ALA A 11 -36.58 8.39 -21.57
CA ALA A 11 -36.14 7.01 -21.81
C ALA A 11 -34.73 6.90 -22.45
N VAL A 12 -34.29 7.90 -23.20
CA VAL A 12 -32.94 7.92 -23.81
C VAL A 12 -31.87 8.43 -22.83
N LEU A 13 -32.24 9.22 -21.81
CA LEU A 13 -31.32 9.64 -20.75
C LEU A 13 -31.13 8.58 -19.64
N LEU A 14 -32.06 7.63 -19.48
CA LEU A 14 -31.95 6.56 -18.48
C LEU A 14 -31.12 5.35 -18.93
N SER A 15 -30.90 5.17 -20.24
CA SER A 15 -30.09 4.06 -20.77
C SER A 15 -28.60 4.43 -20.98
N ALA A 16 -28.27 5.72 -21.08
CA ALA A 16 -26.87 6.17 -21.14
C ALA A 16 -26.20 6.31 -19.75
N MET A 17 -26.98 6.22 -18.66
CA MET A 17 -26.49 6.32 -17.27
C MET A 17 -26.19 4.95 -16.64
N ALA A 18 -26.61 3.84 -17.27
CA ALA A 18 -26.39 2.49 -16.75
C ALA A 18 -24.97 1.95 -17.03
N ASP A 19 -24.31 2.42 -18.10
CA ASP A 19 -22.99 1.93 -18.50
C ASP A 19 -21.81 2.80 -18.04
N ALA A 20 -22.07 3.94 -17.38
CA ALA A 20 -21.04 4.80 -16.80
C ALA A 20 -20.87 4.64 -15.27
N ALA A 21 -21.80 3.95 -14.59
CA ALA A 21 -21.75 3.73 -13.15
C ALA A 21 -20.87 2.54 -12.73
N ASN A 22 -20.35 1.75 -13.67
CA ASN A 22 -19.59 0.53 -13.37
C ASN A 22 -18.07 0.66 -13.61
N ALA A 23 -17.56 1.89 -13.77
CA ALA A 23 -16.19 2.13 -14.21
C ALA A 23 -15.27 2.85 -13.21
N GLN A 24 -15.72 3.28 -12.02
CA GLN A 24 -14.90 4.22 -11.24
C GLN A 24 -14.95 4.20 -9.70
N SER A 25 -15.59 3.23 -9.05
CA SER A 25 -15.50 3.13 -7.58
C SER A 25 -15.45 1.68 -7.11
N ASN A 26 -14.23 1.20 -6.86
CA ASN A 26 -13.86 0.14 -5.91
C ASN A 26 -12.68 -0.65 -6.46
N GLN A 27 -11.48 -0.17 -6.19
CA GLN A 27 -10.40 -0.96 -5.59
C GLN A 27 -9.21 -0.04 -5.34
N MET A 28 -9.39 0.87 -4.39
CA MET A 28 -8.28 1.15 -3.50
C MET A 28 -7.91 -0.22 -2.91
N PHE A 29 -6.65 -0.62 -3.09
CA PHE A 29 -6.11 -1.81 -2.44
C PHE A 29 -6.18 -1.55 -0.94
N GLU A 30 -7.30 -1.94 -0.34
CA GLU A 30 -7.50 -1.99 1.08
C GLU A 30 -6.61 -3.13 1.61
N SER A 31 -5.31 -2.85 1.75
CA SER A 31 -4.38 -3.81 2.33
C SER A 31 -4.76 -4.06 3.78
N GLU A 32 -4.79 -5.34 4.16
CA GLU A 32 -4.94 -5.75 5.55
C GLU A 32 -3.84 -5.13 6.44
N PRO A 33 -4.11 -4.97 7.74
CA PRO A 33 -3.13 -4.48 8.70
C PRO A 33 -1.80 -5.27 8.62
N GLY A 34 -0.67 -4.54 8.65
CA GLY A 34 0.66 -5.13 8.62
C GLY A 34 1.72 -4.17 8.08
N PHE A 35 2.97 -4.65 8.03
CA PHE A 35 4.18 -3.88 7.66
C PHE A 35 4.10 -3.13 6.32
N TRP A 36 3.16 -3.48 5.45
CA TRP A 36 3.05 -2.94 4.09
C TRP A 36 2.16 -1.70 3.98
N LYS A 37 1.27 -1.48 4.96
CA LYS A 37 0.27 -0.41 4.89
C LYS A 37 0.90 0.97 4.80
N LEU A 38 2.02 1.17 5.49
CA LEU A 38 2.77 2.41 5.47
C LEU A 38 3.28 2.69 4.04
N GLU A 39 4.00 1.76 3.42
CA GLU A 39 4.54 1.94 2.08
C GLU A 39 3.45 2.08 1.02
N GLU A 40 2.33 1.38 1.15
CA GLU A 40 1.18 1.57 0.26
C GLU A 40 0.57 2.97 0.38
N THR A 41 0.42 3.47 1.60
CA THR A 41 -0.12 4.81 1.87
C THR A 41 0.82 5.89 1.32
N MET A 42 2.12 5.73 1.56
CA MET A 42 3.12 6.70 1.12
C MET A 42 3.28 6.71 -0.40
N LEU A 43 3.36 5.55 -1.03
CA LEU A 43 3.53 5.47 -2.48
C LEU A 43 2.26 5.80 -3.27
N TRP A 44 1.12 5.95 -2.61
CA TRP A 44 -0.12 6.43 -3.24
C TRP A 44 0.09 7.80 -3.91
N GLN A 45 0.89 8.69 -3.31
CA GLN A 45 1.21 10.01 -3.87
C GLN A 45 1.95 9.96 -5.21
N LEU A 46 2.63 8.84 -5.51
CA LEU A 46 3.24 8.56 -6.80
C LEU A 46 2.31 7.76 -7.71
N THR A 47 1.44 6.93 -7.15
CA THR A 47 0.56 6.04 -7.91
C THR A 47 -0.45 6.83 -8.72
N ASP A 48 -1.19 7.74 -8.08
CA ASP A 48 -2.27 8.49 -8.72
C ASP A 48 -1.76 9.38 -9.88
N PRO A 49 -0.66 10.15 -9.74
CA PRO A 49 -0.08 10.86 -10.88
C PRO A 49 0.51 9.93 -11.95
N ALA A 50 1.09 8.79 -11.58
CA ALA A 50 1.63 7.83 -12.55
C ALA A 50 0.52 7.18 -13.40
N GLU A 51 -0.65 6.91 -12.81
CA GLU A 51 -1.84 6.43 -13.55
C GLU A 51 -2.34 7.45 -14.58
N ARG A 52 -2.13 8.74 -14.32
CA ARG A 52 -2.39 9.83 -15.28
C ARG A 52 -1.26 10.07 -16.29
N GLY A 53 -0.20 9.25 -16.27
CA GLY A 53 0.93 9.36 -17.19
C GLY A 53 1.98 10.39 -16.80
N GLU A 54 2.03 10.85 -15.54
CA GLU A 54 3.11 11.72 -15.10
C GLU A 54 4.45 10.96 -15.10
N VAL A 55 5.31 11.31 -16.06
CA VAL A 55 6.62 10.67 -16.30
C VAL A 55 7.49 10.64 -15.05
N HIS A 56 7.49 11.73 -14.26
CA HIS A 56 8.29 11.80 -13.04
C HIS A 56 7.85 10.76 -11.99
N ALA A 57 6.54 10.58 -11.82
CA ALA A 57 6.00 9.62 -10.85
C ALA A 57 6.30 8.18 -11.27
N ILE A 58 6.11 7.85 -12.56
CA ILE A 58 6.49 6.55 -13.14
C ILE A 58 7.99 6.31 -12.95
N TYR A 59 8.83 7.32 -13.22
CA TYR A 59 10.28 7.24 -13.03
C TYR A 59 10.66 6.98 -11.57
N LYS A 60 10.03 7.67 -10.61
CA LYS A 60 10.31 7.47 -9.18
C LYS A 60 9.95 6.05 -8.72
N LEU A 61 8.78 5.54 -9.11
CA LEU A 61 8.39 4.15 -8.85
C LEU A 61 9.43 3.17 -9.44
N ASN A 62 9.83 3.38 -10.69
CA ASN A 62 10.82 2.52 -11.35
C ASN A 62 12.19 2.59 -10.67
N SER A 63 12.60 3.77 -10.19
CA SER A 63 13.83 3.95 -9.43
C SER A 63 13.84 3.14 -8.14
N LEU A 64 12.72 3.06 -7.41
CA LEU A 64 12.65 2.26 -6.17
C LEU A 64 12.91 0.78 -6.45
N VAL A 65 12.29 0.24 -7.49
CA VAL A 65 12.49 -1.15 -7.93
C VAL A 65 13.95 -1.39 -8.35
N LYS A 66 14.51 -0.51 -9.20
CA LYS A 66 15.90 -0.62 -9.67
C LYS A 66 16.91 -0.57 -8.53
N LYS A 67 16.74 0.35 -7.57
CA LYS A 67 17.62 0.47 -6.40
C LYS A 67 17.63 -0.80 -5.56
N CYS A 68 16.48 -1.45 -5.39
CA CYS A 68 16.40 -2.72 -4.68
C CYS A 68 17.09 -3.84 -5.49
N LEU A 69 16.76 -4.00 -6.77
CA LEU A 69 17.36 -5.03 -7.64
C LEU A 69 18.89 -4.96 -7.73
N ALA A 70 19.49 -3.79 -7.53
CA ALA A 70 20.94 -3.60 -7.46
C ALA A 70 21.58 -4.28 -6.23
N ARG A 71 20.80 -4.59 -5.19
CA ARG A 71 21.27 -5.19 -3.95
C ARG A 71 21.01 -6.69 -3.91
N ALA A 72 21.94 -7.44 -3.31
CA ALA A 72 21.80 -8.89 -3.16
C ALA A 72 20.62 -9.29 -2.27
N GLU A 73 20.30 -8.48 -1.26
CA GLU A 73 19.19 -8.73 -0.33
C GLU A 73 17.82 -8.72 -0.99
N CYS A 74 17.65 -8.04 -2.14
CA CYS A 74 16.39 -8.04 -2.90
C CYS A 74 16.31 -9.16 -3.96
N LYS A 75 17.34 -10.02 -4.05
CA LYS A 75 17.37 -11.11 -5.02
C LYS A 75 16.85 -12.40 -4.38
N GLY A 76 15.95 -13.07 -5.09
CA GLY A 76 15.36 -14.34 -4.67
C GLY A 76 14.22 -14.20 -3.67
N PRO A 77 13.56 -15.33 -3.33
CA PRO A 77 12.42 -15.35 -2.41
C PRO A 77 12.86 -15.15 -0.96
N LEU A 78 12.44 -14.05 -0.35
CA LEU A 78 12.60 -13.76 1.09
C LEU A 78 11.85 -14.75 1.98
N ALA A 79 10.78 -15.37 1.47
CA ALA A 79 10.04 -16.41 2.19
C ALA A 79 10.95 -17.54 2.71
N ASN A 80 12.06 -17.82 2.00
CA ASN A 80 13.00 -18.89 2.37
C ASN A 80 13.94 -18.50 3.53
N LYS A 81 13.96 -17.23 3.94
CA LYS A 81 14.89 -16.71 4.96
C LYS A 81 14.24 -16.50 6.33
N GLY A 82 12.91 -16.49 6.42
CA GLY A 82 12.19 -16.18 7.67
C GLY A 82 12.40 -14.75 8.19
N GLU A 83 12.95 -13.86 7.35
CA GLU A 83 13.30 -12.48 7.70
C GLU A 83 12.14 -11.53 7.40
N ARG A 84 11.98 -10.50 8.24
CA ARG A 84 11.06 -9.39 7.94
C ARG A 84 11.65 -8.52 6.83
N PRO A 85 10.85 -8.07 5.85
CA PRO A 85 11.36 -7.25 4.76
C PRO A 85 11.82 -5.87 5.27
N THR A 86 12.97 -5.42 4.80
CA THR A 86 13.51 -4.08 5.06
C THR A 86 12.62 -3.01 4.44
N GLN A 87 12.70 -1.76 4.91
CA GLN A 87 11.94 -0.64 4.33
C GLN A 87 12.14 -0.54 2.80
N GLN A 88 13.37 -0.72 2.33
CA GLN A 88 13.67 -0.67 0.90
C GLN A 88 13.00 -1.80 0.11
N GLN A 89 13.02 -3.03 0.66
CA GLN A 89 12.30 -4.15 0.06
C GLN A 89 10.80 -3.87 0.02
N ARG A 90 10.26 -3.27 1.09
CA ARG A 90 8.83 -2.94 1.14
C ARG A 90 8.41 -1.93 0.08
N GLU A 91 9.14 -0.82 -0.01
CA GLU A 91 8.93 0.20 -1.04
C GLU A 91 9.04 -0.37 -2.44
N ALA A 92 10.05 -1.21 -2.69
CA ALA A 92 10.27 -1.80 -3.99
C ALA A 92 9.17 -2.78 -4.39
N ALA A 93 8.65 -3.59 -3.46
CA ALA A 93 7.57 -4.52 -3.77
C ALA A 93 6.26 -3.79 -4.09
N VAL A 94 5.91 -2.77 -3.29
CA VAL A 94 4.73 -1.94 -3.55
C VAL A 94 4.90 -1.19 -4.87
N ALA A 95 6.06 -0.55 -5.11
CA ALA A 95 6.31 0.15 -6.36
C ALA A 95 6.25 -0.78 -7.58
N ALA A 96 6.80 -2.00 -7.48
CA ALA A 96 6.71 -3.00 -8.54
C ALA A 96 5.26 -3.41 -8.82
N ALA A 97 4.45 -3.63 -7.79
CA ALA A 97 3.04 -3.95 -7.94
C ALA A 97 2.26 -2.83 -8.63
N ARG A 98 2.51 -1.57 -8.26
CA ARG A 98 1.88 -0.40 -8.90
C ARG A 98 2.31 -0.26 -10.36
N LEU A 99 3.60 -0.41 -10.66
CA LEU A 99 4.11 -0.43 -12.03
C LEU A 99 3.49 -1.55 -12.86
N ALA A 100 3.32 -2.75 -12.29
CA ALA A 100 2.69 -3.86 -13.00
C ALA A 100 1.27 -3.49 -13.45
N ALA A 101 0.47 -2.90 -12.56
CA ALA A 101 -0.86 -2.40 -12.90
C ALA A 101 -0.81 -1.30 -13.98
N LEU A 102 0.19 -0.42 -13.95
CA LEU A 102 0.39 0.61 -14.99
C LEU A 102 0.68 -0.02 -16.35
N PHE A 103 1.56 -1.01 -16.44
CA PHE A 103 1.92 -1.69 -17.69
C PHE A 103 0.83 -2.62 -18.23
N LEU A 104 -0.29 -2.77 -17.52
CA LEU A 104 -1.38 -3.63 -17.97
C LEU A 104 -2.73 -2.92 -18.01
N ASP A 105 -3.23 -2.46 -16.86
CA ASP A 105 -4.60 -1.96 -16.70
C ASP A 105 -4.70 -0.49 -17.13
N LYS A 106 -3.66 0.30 -16.82
CA LYS A 106 -3.64 1.75 -17.04
C LYS A 106 -2.71 2.17 -18.18
N SER A 107 -2.21 1.23 -18.99
CA SER A 107 -1.09 1.49 -19.90
C SER A 107 -1.40 2.62 -20.87
N LYS A 108 -2.59 2.62 -21.50
CA LYS A 108 -3.03 3.68 -22.42
C LYS A 108 -3.10 5.06 -21.73
N GLN A 109 -3.63 5.11 -20.51
CA GLN A 109 -3.78 6.35 -19.74
C GLN A 109 -2.41 6.88 -19.29
N ALA A 110 -1.50 5.97 -18.95
CA ALA A 110 -0.14 6.28 -18.56
C ALA A 110 0.81 6.57 -19.74
N GLY A 111 0.35 6.47 -20.99
CA GLY A 111 1.21 6.59 -22.18
C GLY A 111 2.22 5.44 -22.34
N LEU A 112 1.90 4.27 -21.79
CA LEU A 112 2.72 3.06 -21.79
C LEU A 112 2.13 1.97 -22.70
N GLU A 113 3.01 1.16 -23.27
CA GLU A 113 2.60 -0.05 -23.97
C GLU A 113 2.20 -1.16 -23.01
N ARG A 114 1.12 -1.87 -23.36
CA ARG A 114 0.64 -2.99 -22.57
C ARG A 114 1.65 -4.14 -22.65
N THR A 115 2.21 -4.54 -21.51
CA THR A 115 3.30 -5.53 -21.47
C THR A 115 3.01 -6.67 -20.47
N PRO A 116 2.32 -7.75 -20.91
CA PRO A 116 1.99 -8.91 -20.07
C PRO A 116 3.20 -9.54 -19.37
N THR A 117 4.34 -9.64 -20.05
CA THR A 117 5.57 -10.22 -19.50
C THR A 117 6.13 -9.38 -18.36
N LEU A 118 6.05 -8.05 -18.47
CA LEU A 118 6.51 -7.14 -17.43
C LEU A 118 5.58 -7.16 -16.22
N PHE A 119 4.27 -7.27 -16.44
CA PHE A 119 3.28 -7.49 -15.39
C PHE A 119 3.63 -8.72 -14.54
N VAL A 120 3.87 -9.87 -15.19
CA VAL A 120 4.22 -11.11 -14.48
C VAL A 120 5.54 -10.97 -13.74
N ARG A 121 6.58 -10.38 -14.37
CA ARG A 121 7.90 -10.19 -13.75
C ARG A 121 7.84 -9.30 -12.52
N LEU A 122 7.12 -8.19 -12.57
CA LEU A 122 7.02 -7.24 -11.46
C LEU A 122 6.22 -7.81 -10.30
N HIS A 123 5.10 -8.49 -10.55
CA HIS A 123 4.38 -9.18 -9.47
C HIS A 123 5.17 -10.36 -8.91
N THR A 124 5.95 -11.08 -9.73
CA THR A 124 6.83 -12.15 -9.25
C THR A 124 7.92 -11.60 -8.35
N PHE A 125 8.53 -10.47 -8.72
CA PHE A 125 9.50 -9.77 -7.88
C PHE A 125 8.88 -9.37 -6.54
N ALA A 126 7.69 -8.76 -6.55
CA ALA A 126 7.01 -8.37 -5.31
C ALA A 126 6.58 -9.58 -4.45
N ASN A 127 6.11 -10.68 -5.06
CA ASN A 127 5.84 -11.94 -4.37
C ASN A 127 7.10 -12.53 -3.72
N ASN A 128 8.25 -12.47 -4.40
CA ASN A 128 9.52 -12.91 -3.82
C ASN A 128 9.89 -12.08 -2.59
N LEU A 129 9.46 -10.82 -2.51
CA LEU A 129 9.61 -9.98 -1.32
C LEU A 129 8.46 -10.16 -0.31
N THR A 130 7.67 -11.23 -0.41
CA THR A 130 6.53 -11.61 0.43
C THR A 130 5.32 -10.65 0.40
N TYR A 131 5.23 -9.79 -0.64
CA TYR A 131 4.10 -8.88 -0.80
C TYR A 131 2.84 -9.62 -1.24
N ALA A 132 1.93 -9.86 -0.29
CA ALA A 132 0.74 -10.69 -0.46
C ALA A 132 -0.23 -10.18 -1.56
N PRO A 133 -0.47 -8.87 -1.75
CA PRO A 133 -1.31 -8.39 -2.85
C PRO A 133 -0.78 -8.77 -4.25
N SER A 134 0.53 -8.82 -4.46
CA SER A 134 1.09 -9.32 -5.73
C SER A 134 0.98 -10.83 -5.87
N THR A 135 1.14 -11.56 -4.76
CA THR A 135 0.91 -13.01 -4.73
C THR A 135 -0.53 -13.33 -5.12
N TYR A 136 -1.50 -12.59 -4.58
CA TYR A 136 -2.91 -12.65 -4.93
C TYR A 136 -3.16 -12.42 -6.42
N VAL A 137 -2.58 -11.35 -6.97
CA VAL A 137 -2.75 -11.01 -8.39
C VAL A 137 -2.23 -12.13 -9.28
N LEU A 138 -1.05 -12.68 -9.00
CA LEU A 138 -0.52 -13.84 -9.73
C LEU A 138 -1.44 -15.06 -9.57
N GLY A 139 -1.85 -15.37 -8.34
CA GLY A 139 -2.72 -16.50 -8.04
C GLY A 139 -4.01 -16.44 -8.84
N ARG A 140 -4.67 -15.28 -8.89
CA ARG A 140 -5.87 -15.11 -9.73
C ARG A 140 -5.60 -15.32 -11.22
N GLN A 141 -4.47 -14.83 -11.73
CA GLN A 141 -4.14 -14.94 -13.15
C GLN A 141 -3.87 -16.39 -13.56
N PHE A 142 -3.18 -17.17 -12.73
CA PHE A 142 -3.05 -18.61 -12.95
C PHE A 142 -4.39 -19.35 -12.75
N LEU A 143 -5.19 -18.96 -11.75
CA LEU A 143 -6.46 -19.60 -11.46
C LEU A 143 -7.49 -19.45 -12.61
N ARG A 144 -7.62 -18.23 -13.15
CA ARG A 144 -8.62 -17.90 -14.17
C ARG A 144 -8.06 -17.93 -15.59
N GLY A 145 -6.75 -17.85 -15.76
CA GLY A 145 -6.09 -17.58 -17.03
C GLY A 145 -6.22 -16.10 -17.44
N GLY A 146 -5.68 -15.76 -18.61
CA GLY A 146 -5.82 -14.45 -19.25
C GLY A 146 -4.47 -13.91 -19.70
N ILE A 147 -3.71 -13.35 -18.74
CA ILE A 147 -2.34 -12.86 -19.00
C ILE A 147 -1.35 -14.03 -19.11
N VAL A 148 -1.55 -15.03 -18.24
CA VAL A 148 -0.79 -16.27 -18.21
C VAL A 148 -1.69 -17.44 -18.57
N ALA A 149 -1.08 -18.55 -19.00
CA ALA A 149 -1.81 -19.79 -19.19
C ALA A 149 -2.47 -20.22 -17.87
N LYS A 150 -3.70 -20.72 -17.97
CA LYS A 150 -4.46 -21.16 -16.81
C LYS A 150 -3.77 -22.38 -16.18
N ASP A 151 -3.47 -22.27 -14.89
CA ASP A 151 -2.96 -23.32 -14.02
C ASP A 151 -3.67 -23.20 -12.66
N PRO A 152 -4.83 -23.87 -12.50
CA PRO A 152 -5.65 -23.69 -11.31
C PRO A 152 -5.00 -24.18 -10.04
N GLU A 153 -4.19 -25.24 -10.12
CA GLU A 153 -3.50 -25.81 -8.97
C GLU A 153 -2.45 -24.83 -8.45
N TYR A 154 -1.60 -24.31 -9.35
CA TYR A 154 -0.61 -23.32 -8.97
C TYR A 154 -1.26 -21.99 -8.52
N GLY A 155 -2.34 -21.58 -9.19
CA GLY A 155 -3.13 -20.41 -8.79
C GLY A 155 -3.69 -20.54 -7.38
N ALA A 156 -4.25 -21.71 -7.02
CA ALA A 156 -4.77 -21.99 -5.69
C ALA A 156 -3.66 -21.98 -4.63
N GLN A 157 -2.48 -22.56 -4.92
CA GLN A 157 -1.32 -22.51 -4.01
C GLN A 157 -0.87 -21.08 -3.73
N LEU A 158 -0.82 -20.22 -4.74
CA LEU A 158 -0.48 -18.80 -4.57
C LEU A 158 -1.52 -18.05 -3.73
N LEU A 159 -2.81 -18.29 -3.96
CA LEU A 159 -3.88 -17.67 -3.16
C LEU A 159 -3.83 -18.14 -1.71
N GLN A 160 -3.61 -19.43 -1.47
CA GLN A 160 -3.42 -19.99 -0.13
C GLN A 160 -2.22 -19.32 0.57
N SER A 161 -1.09 -19.22 -0.13
CA SER A 161 0.12 -18.58 0.37
C SER A 161 -0.09 -17.09 0.70
N ALA A 162 -0.89 -16.38 -0.08
CA ALA A 162 -1.26 -15.00 0.20
C ALA A 162 -2.19 -14.88 1.42
N LEU A 163 -3.16 -15.80 1.57
CA LEU A 163 -4.05 -15.86 2.74
C LEU A 163 -3.26 -16.10 4.04
N GLU A 164 -2.30 -17.02 4.02
CA GLU A 164 -1.42 -17.29 5.16
C GLU A 164 -0.58 -16.07 5.59
N ARG A 165 -0.35 -15.14 4.67
CA ARG A 165 0.31 -13.85 4.93
C ARG A 165 -0.67 -12.73 5.30
N GLY A 166 -1.93 -13.08 5.57
CA GLY A 166 -2.97 -12.15 6.00
C GLY A 166 -3.88 -11.62 4.89
N HIS A 167 -3.72 -12.05 3.63
CA HIS A 167 -4.54 -11.55 2.52
C HIS A 167 -5.92 -12.22 2.43
N LEU A 168 -6.89 -11.70 3.17
CA LEU A 168 -8.30 -12.09 3.25
C LEU A 168 -8.95 -12.24 1.87
N LYS A 169 -8.70 -11.29 0.96
CA LYS A 169 -9.28 -11.35 -0.39
C LYS A 169 -8.81 -12.60 -1.15
N SER A 170 -7.60 -13.10 -0.87
CA SER A 170 -7.15 -14.38 -1.42
C SER A 170 -7.95 -15.55 -0.88
N GLY A 171 -8.26 -15.56 0.43
CA GLY A 171 -9.11 -16.58 1.04
C GLY A 171 -10.54 -16.56 0.49
N ILE A 172 -11.10 -15.38 0.26
CA ILE A 172 -12.41 -15.27 -0.41
C ILE A 172 -12.35 -15.88 -1.82
N GLU A 173 -11.38 -15.45 -2.64
CA GLU A 173 -11.24 -15.97 -4.01
C GLU A 173 -11.01 -17.49 -4.04
N LEU A 174 -10.15 -18.01 -3.16
CA LEU A 174 -9.85 -19.44 -3.07
C LEU A 174 -11.05 -20.25 -2.56
N GLY A 175 -11.75 -19.77 -1.54
CA GLY A 175 -12.95 -20.41 -1.01
C GLY A 175 -14.06 -20.48 -2.04
N LEU A 176 -14.30 -19.38 -2.77
CA LEU A 176 -15.27 -19.34 -3.88
C LEU A 176 -14.85 -20.27 -5.02
N HIS A 177 -13.56 -20.37 -5.32
CA HIS A 177 -13.07 -21.33 -6.31
C HIS A 177 -13.37 -22.78 -5.89
N TYR A 178 -13.06 -23.17 -4.67
CA TYR A 178 -13.38 -24.52 -4.18
C TYR A 178 -14.87 -24.81 -4.21
N ARG A 179 -15.73 -23.83 -3.87
CA ARG A 179 -17.18 -23.97 -4.03
C ARG A 179 -17.57 -24.23 -5.49
N SER A 180 -17.00 -23.47 -6.42
CA SER A 180 -17.35 -23.56 -7.84
C SER A 180 -17.03 -24.91 -8.48
N ILE A 181 -16.06 -25.65 -7.93
CA ILE A 181 -15.69 -27.00 -8.38
C ILE A 181 -16.32 -28.12 -7.52
N GLY A 182 -17.22 -27.78 -6.59
CA GLY A 182 -17.92 -28.75 -5.74
C GLY A 182 -17.15 -29.24 -4.50
N SER A 183 -15.99 -28.65 -4.20
CA SER A 183 -15.15 -29.00 -3.04
C SER A 183 -15.59 -28.25 -1.77
N SER A 184 -16.80 -28.54 -1.28
CA SER A 184 -17.42 -27.82 -0.15
C SER A 184 -16.56 -27.84 1.13
N GLN A 185 -15.90 -28.96 1.43
CA GLN A 185 -15.04 -29.07 2.62
C GLN A 185 -13.80 -28.17 2.51
N ALA A 186 -13.12 -28.17 1.36
CA ALA A 186 -11.96 -27.31 1.12
C ALA A 186 -12.36 -25.83 1.16
N ALA A 187 -13.53 -25.48 0.62
CA ALA A 187 -14.08 -24.13 0.74
C ALA A 187 -14.32 -23.74 2.21
N LEU A 188 -14.95 -24.62 2.98
CA LEU A 188 -15.23 -24.40 4.40
C LEU A 188 -13.94 -24.15 5.19
N ASP A 189 -12.89 -24.94 4.96
CA ASP A 189 -11.62 -24.79 5.66
C ASP A 189 -10.93 -23.47 5.33
N VAL A 190 -10.94 -23.05 4.06
CA VAL A 190 -10.41 -21.74 3.65
C VAL A 190 -11.20 -20.58 4.24
N PHE A 191 -12.54 -20.63 4.23
CA PHE A 191 -13.36 -19.58 4.84
C PHE A 191 -13.19 -19.52 6.35
N LYS A 192 -12.98 -20.65 7.03
CA LYS A 192 -12.64 -20.68 8.45
C LYS A 192 -11.29 -20.01 8.71
N GLN A 193 -10.28 -20.29 7.89
CA GLN A 193 -8.97 -19.63 7.99
C GLN A 193 -9.10 -18.11 7.80
N ALA A 194 -9.84 -17.67 6.78
CA ALA A 194 -10.10 -16.25 6.56
C ALA A 194 -10.87 -15.61 7.74
N PHE A 195 -11.82 -16.33 8.34
CA PHE A 195 -12.57 -15.86 9.51
C PHE A 195 -11.71 -15.72 10.78
N GLU A 196 -10.72 -16.58 10.98
CA GLU A 196 -9.77 -16.41 12.09
C GLU A 196 -8.93 -15.14 11.92
N LEU A 197 -8.58 -14.76 10.69
CA LEU A 197 -7.88 -13.51 10.39
C LEU A 197 -8.75 -12.26 10.58
N LEU A 198 -10.09 -12.38 10.47
CA LEU A 198 -11.02 -11.27 10.71
C LEU A 198 -11.02 -10.77 12.16
N ARG A 199 -10.50 -11.56 13.12
CA ARG A 199 -10.53 -11.27 14.57
C ARG A 199 -9.83 -9.94 14.93
N ASP A 200 -8.95 -9.44 14.06
CA ASP A 200 -8.21 -8.18 14.25
C ASP A 200 -8.75 -7.01 13.37
N VAL A 201 -9.84 -7.22 12.63
CA VAL A 201 -10.28 -6.31 11.55
C VAL A 201 -11.79 -6.07 11.47
N GLU A 202 -12.54 -6.57 12.46
CA GLU A 202 -14.02 -6.60 12.49
C GLU A 202 -14.69 -5.23 12.29
N ASN A 203 -14.02 -4.13 12.61
CA ASN A 203 -14.60 -2.78 12.51
C ASN A 203 -14.26 -2.02 11.21
N GLN A 204 -13.48 -2.58 10.28
CA GLN A 204 -12.99 -1.83 9.10
C GLN A 204 -13.29 -2.44 7.73
N TYR A 205 -13.84 -3.67 7.62
CA TYR A 205 -14.00 -4.35 6.31
C TYR A 205 -15.32 -5.13 6.15
N GLU A 206 -16.44 -4.44 6.33
CA GLU A 206 -17.80 -4.99 6.21
C GLU A 206 -18.03 -5.89 4.97
N PRO A 207 -17.59 -5.54 3.74
CA PRO A 207 -17.86 -6.39 2.57
C PRO A 207 -17.18 -7.77 2.65
N TYR A 208 -15.96 -7.85 3.18
CA TYR A 208 -15.23 -9.11 3.33
C TYR A 208 -15.81 -9.95 4.47
N VAL A 209 -16.13 -9.31 5.59
CA VAL A 209 -16.81 -9.92 6.73
C VAL A 209 -18.12 -10.58 6.28
N ASN A 210 -18.97 -9.84 5.58
CA ASN A 210 -20.26 -10.34 5.10
C ASN A 210 -20.10 -11.50 4.12
N THR A 211 -19.14 -11.41 3.20
CA THR A 211 -18.86 -12.50 2.25
C THR A 211 -18.42 -13.77 2.98
N ILE A 212 -17.45 -13.67 3.89
CA ILE A 212 -16.93 -14.81 4.66
C ILE A 212 -18.04 -15.40 5.54
N HIS A 213 -18.79 -14.56 6.25
CA HIS A 213 -19.88 -14.98 7.13
C HIS A 213 -21.00 -15.71 6.38
N SER A 214 -21.45 -15.17 5.23
CA SER A 214 -22.49 -15.82 4.42
C SER A 214 -22.03 -17.20 3.96
N ASN A 215 -20.81 -17.28 3.42
CA ASN A 215 -20.26 -18.54 2.92
C ASN A 215 -20.11 -19.59 4.03
N LEU A 216 -19.66 -19.19 5.22
CA LEU A 216 -19.58 -20.09 6.37
C LEU A 216 -20.95 -20.65 6.78
N ARG A 217 -21.98 -19.80 6.87
CA ARG A 217 -23.34 -20.24 7.19
C ARG A 217 -23.89 -21.20 6.13
N GLU A 218 -23.74 -20.85 4.85
CA GLU A 218 -24.17 -21.69 3.73
C GLU A 218 -23.50 -23.06 3.71
N LEU A 219 -22.25 -23.14 4.18
CA LEU A 219 -21.48 -24.39 4.29
C LEU A 219 -21.75 -25.13 5.62
N GLY A 220 -22.71 -24.67 6.44
CA GLY A 220 -23.11 -25.34 7.68
C GLY A 220 -22.18 -25.08 8.88
N TYR A 221 -21.28 -24.09 8.81
CA TYR A 221 -20.48 -23.69 9.96
C TYR A 221 -21.36 -23.03 11.02
N PRO A 222 -21.27 -23.40 12.31
CA PRO A 222 -22.10 -22.85 13.38
C PRO A 222 -21.63 -21.45 13.81
N LEU A 223 -21.54 -20.53 12.84
CA LEU A 223 -20.93 -19.21 12.98
C LEU A 223 -21.55 -18.40 14.13
N ASP A 224 -22.87 -18.40 14.24
CA ASP A 224 -23.57 -17.58 15.23
C ASP A 224 -23.26 -18.03 16.66
N ASN A 225 -23.08 -19.34 16.88
CA ASN A 225 -22.62 -19.89 18.16
C ASN A 225 -21.18 -19.46 18.46
N VAL A 226 -20.30 -19.51 17.46
CA VAL A 226 -18.89 -19.09 17.62
C VAL A 226 -18.79 -17.60 17.93
N LEU A 227 -19.57 -16.76 17.25
CA LEU A 227 -19.63 -15.32 17.50
C LEU A 227 -20.19 -15.02 18.90
N ALA A 228 -21.25 -15.72 19.33
CA ALA A 228 -21.81 -15.58 20.67
C ALA A 228 -20.79 -15.95 21.76
N GLN A 229 -20.05 -17.06 21.57
CA GLN A 229 -18.97 -17.47 22.47
C GLN A 229 -17.85 -16.43 22.53
N ARG A 230 -17.40 -15.90 21.39
CA ARG A 230 -16.39 -14.82 21.34
C ARG A 230 -16.86 -13.60 22.13
N LYS A 231 -18.09 -13.13 21.92
CA LYS A 231 -18.66 -11.99 22.65
C LYS A 231 -18.73 -12.24 24.16
N ALA A 232 -19.20 -13.42 24.58
CA ALA A 232 -19.28 -13.79 25.99
C ALA A 232 -17.89 -13.84 26.67
N SER A 233 -16.87 -14.31 25.94
CA SER A 233 -15.49 -14.32 26.45
C SER A 233 -14.88 -12.91 26.62
N MET A 234 -15.33 -11.94 25.82
CA MET A 234 -14.90 -10.55 25.93
C MET A 234 -15.59 -9.80 27.07
N THR A 235 -16.85 -10.13 27.39
CA THR A 235 -17.62 -9.45 28.45
C THR A 235 -17.34 -9.97 29.86
N SER A 236 -16.81 -11.20 30.02
CA SER A 236 -16.49 -11.80 31.33
C SER A 236 -15.16 -11.34 31.95
N ALA A 237 -14.45 -10.39 31.35
CA ALA A 237 -13.12 -9.93 31.80
C ALA A 237 -13.12 -8.93 32.99
N SER A 238 -14.18 -8.87 33.81
CA SER A 238 -14.29 -7.91 34.95
C SER A 238 -14.56 -8.53 36.33
N ALA A 239 -14.35 -9.83 36.56
CA ALA A 239 -14.46 -10.45 37.89
C ALA A 239 -13.21 -11.28 38.26
N PRO A 240 -12.90 -11.48 39.57
CA PRO A 240 -11.61 -11.98 40.01
C PRO A 240 -11.35 -13.39 39.48
N THR A 241 -10.17 -13.54 38.91
CA THR A 241 -9.66 -14.67 38.13
C THR A 241 -9.90 -16.06 38.75
N PRO A 242 -10.52 -17.00 38.02
CA PRO A 242 -9.97 -18.35 37.95
C PRO A 242 -8.67 -18.30 37.12
N LYS A 243 -7.60 -18.95 37.59
CA LYS A 243 -6.30 -19.01 36.91
C LYS A 243 -6.49 -19.31 35.42
N PRO A 244 -6.18 -18.37 34.51
CA PRO A 244 -6.49 -18.56 33.11
C PRO A 244 -5.53 -19.57 32.48
N GLN A 245 -5.99 -20.23 31.42
CA GLN A 245 -5.11 -20.73 30.37
C GLN A 245 -4.48 -19.50 29.68
N THR A 246 -3.42 -18.95 30.28
CA THR A 246 -2.90 -17.58 30.10
C THR A 246 -1.95 -17.36 28.94
N SER A 247 -1.41 -18.39 28.28
CA SER A 247 -0.32 -18.18 27.30
C SER A 247 -0.82 -17.59 25.98
N LYS A 248 -1.66 -18.33 25.24
CA LYS A 248 -2.00 -17.98 23.85
C LYS A 248 -2.71 -16.63 23.64
N VAL A 249 -3.51 -16.16 24.60
CA VAL A 249 -4.23 -14.88 24.48
C VAL A 249 -3.31 -13.69 24.76
N ARG A 250 -2.40 -13.81 25.74
CA ARG A 250 -1.40 -12.77 26.03
C ARG A 250 -0.27 -12.75 25.00
N ASP A 251 0.03 -13.89 24.37
CA ASP A 251 0.93 -13.96 23.22
C ASP A 251 0.44 -13.09 22.06
N ASN A 252 -0.87 -13.02 21.81
CA ASN A 252 -1.44 -12.16 20.76
C ASN A 252 -1.35 -10.66 21.10
N VAL A 253 -1.55 -10.30 22.38
CA VAL A 253 -1.42 -8.91 22.84
C VAL A 253 0.03 -8.43 22.74
N VAL A 254 0.99 -9.29 23.10
CA VAL A 254 2.42 -9.00 22.95
C VAL A 254 2.78 -8.82 21.48
N GLU A 255 2.27 -9.66 20.58
CA GLU A 255 2.59 -9.54 19.15
C GLU A 255 1.96 -8.29 18.52
N GLN A 256 0.70 -7.96 18.85
CA GLN A 256 0.09 -6.68 18.44
C GLN A 256 0.89 -5.47 18.97
N ALA A 257 1.34 -5.53 20.22
CA ALA A 257 2.15 -4.46 20.80
C ALA A 257 3.52 -4.33 20.14
N ARG A 258 4.17 -5.44 19.76
CA ARG A 258 5.39 -5.41 18.95
C ARG A 258 5.17 -4.76 17.60
N GLN A 259 4.09 -5.12 16.92
CA GLN A 259 3.73 -4.52 15.64
C GLN A 259 3.54 -3.00 15.80
N CYS A 260 2.82 -2.57 16.82
CA CYS A 260 2.61 -1.16 17.12
C CYS A 260 3.91 -0.41 17.42
N ALA A 261 4.79 -1.00 18.23
CA ALA A 261 6.11 -0.42 18.50
C ALA A 261 6.94 -0.28 17.21
N ASP A 262 7.01 -1.34 16.41
CA ASP A 262 7.77 -1.34 15.16
C ASP A 262 7.21 -0.31 14.15
N ASP A 263 5.89 -0.24 14.00
CA ASP A 263 5.23 0.70 13.09
C ASP A 263 5.52 2.16 13.49
N LEU A 264 5.38 2.50 14.78
CA LEU A 264 5.63 3.85 15.28
C LEU A 264 7.11 4.24 15.19
N GLU A 265 8.02 3.29 15.37
CA GLU A 265 9.45 3.50 15.12
C GLU A 265 9.74 3.80 13.65
N ASN A 266 9.19 2.98 12.75
CA ASN A 266 9.35 3.16 11.31
C ASN A 266 8.80 4.51 10.84
N ILE A 267 7.64 4.92 11.36
CA ILE A 267 7.04 6.24 11.08
C ILE A 267 8.00 7.36 11.51
N MET A 268 8.58 7.27 12.71
CA MET A 268 9.50 8.29 13.22
C MET A 268 10.80 8.36 12.40
N GLN A 269 11.39 7.21 12.08
CA GLN A 269 12.57 7.15 11.21
C GLN A 269 12.27 7.74 9.83
N ARG A 270 11.11 7.42 9.26
CA ARG A 270 10.66 7.92 7.97
C ARG A 270 10.42 9.42 7.98
N ARG A 271 9.78 9.95 9.02
CA ARG A 271 9.59 11.39 9.22
C ARG A 271 10.94 12.12 9.25
N SER A 272 11.89 11.60 10.03
CA SER A 272 13.25 12.17 10.11
C SER A 272 13.98 12.15 8.77
N SER A 273 13.86 11.05 8.01
CA SER A 273 14.42 10.93 6.66
C SER A 273 13.81 11.95 5.69
N LEU A 274 12.48 12.04 5.62
CA LEU A 274 11.79 12.99 4.74
C LEU A 274 12.08 14.45 5.13
N SER A 275 12.13 14.78 6.42
CA SER A 275 12.50 16.13 6.85
C SER A 275 13.93 16.51 6.48
N ARG A 276 14.87 15.56 6.50
CA ARG A 276 16.24 15.79 5.99
C ARG A 276 16.25 15.98 4.48
N GLN A 277 15.50 15.16 3.75
CA GLN A 277 15.36 15.28 2.30
C GLN A 277 14.76 16.64 1.91
N LEU A 278 13.71 17.09 2.61
CA LEU A 278 13.08 18.38 2.36
C LEU A 278 14.06 19.54 2.53
N ARG A 279 14.82 19.56 3.64
CA ARG A 279 15.87 20.57 3.86
C ARG A 279 16.96 20.55 2.79
N SER A 280 17.33 19.36 2.32
CA SER A 280 18.30 19.23 1.23
C SER A 280 17.76 19.81 -0.08
N ILE A 281 16.49 19.61 -0.38
CA ILE A 281 15.84 20.15 -1.58
C ILE A 281 15.68 21.68 -1.45
N ASP A 282 15.29 22.18 -0.29
CA ASP A 282 15.18 23.61 0.00
C ASP A 282 16.54 24.31 -0.24
N SER A 283 17.64 23.74 0.28
CA SER A 283 18.99 24.26 0.05
C SER A 283 19.36 24.27 -1.44
N GLN A 284 19.07 23.20 -2.19
CA GLN A 284 19.35 23.15 -3.63
C GLN A 284 18.51 24.15 -4.42
N LEU A 285 17.27 24.40 -3.99
CA LEU A 285 16.42 25.43 -4.59
C LEU A 285 16.99 26.82 -4.35
N ASP A 286 17.44 27.12 -3.13
CA ASP A 286 18.07 28.41 -2.81
C ASP A 286 19.32 28.66 -3.69
N ASP A 287 20.17 27.63 -3.87
CA ASP A 287 21.35 27.71 -4.74
C ASP A 287 20.96 27.98 -6.21
N VAL A 288 20.03 27.20 -6.77
CA VAL A 288 19.57 27.34 -8.16
C VAL A 288 18.87 28.68 -8.39
N GLU A 289 18.06 29.15 -7.42
CA GLU A 289 17.42 30.46 -7.49
C GLU A 289 18.43 31.60 -7.40
N GLY A 290 19.48 31.44 -6.58
CA GLY A 290 20.64 32.33 -6.53
C GLY A 290 21.30 32.47 -7.91
N ASP A 291 21.64 31.36 -8.56
CA ASP A 291 22.25 31.34 -9.88
C ASP A 291 21.36 31.97 -10.96
N ILE A 292 20.06 31.65 -10.95
CA ILE A 292 19.07 32.27 -11.85
C ILE A 292 19.01 33.78 -11.65
N ASN A 293 19.05 34.26 -10.40
CA ASN A 293 19.02 35.68 -10.08
C ASN A 293 20.29 36.41 -10.55
N VAL A 294 21.47 35.79 -10.41
CA VAL A 294 22.74 36.32 -10.94
C VAL A 294 22.66 36.49 -12.46
N LEU A 295 22.16 35.49 -13.18
CA LEU A 295 21.96 35.55 -14.64
C LEU A 295 20.91 36.61 -15.05
N ARG A 296 19.85 36.77 -14.26
CA ARG A 296 18.81 37.79 -14.53
C ARG A 296 19.35 39.21 -14.33
N ASN A 297 20.14 39.43 -13.28
CA ASN A 297 20.69 40.74 -12.93
C ASN A 297 21.81 41.17 -13.89
N THR A 298 22.68 40.24 -14.31
CA THR A 298 23.73 40.50 -15.32
C THR A 298 23.15 40.92 -16.68
N ARG A 299 21.94 40.46 -17.02
CA ARG A 299 21.21 40.93 -18.22
C ARG A 299 20.72 42.37 -18.09
N GLY A 300 20.46 42.86 -16.88
CA GLY A 300 19.95 44.22 -16.63
C GLY A 300 21.02 45.30 -16.52
N THR A 301 22.26 44.92 -16.16
CA THR A 301 23.36 45.87 -15.87
C THR A 301 24.29 46.14 -17.05
N VAL A 302 24.26 45.32 -18.09
CA VAL A 302 25.18 45.43 -19.24
C VAL A 302 24.45 46.08 -20.42
N ARG A 303 24.80 47.34 -20.72
CA ARG A 303 24.43 48.06 -21.95
C ARG A 303 25.70 48.44 -22.71
N GLY A 304 25.76 48.21 -24.02
CA GLY A 304 26.89 48.59 -24.87
C GLY A 304 27.75 47.42 -25.37
N THR A 305 29.05 47.65 -25.64
CA THR A 305 29.95 46.83 -26.49
C THR A 305 30.17 45.35 -26.10
N HIS A 306 29.68 44.90 -24.94
CA HIS A 306 29.72 43.50 -24.51
C HIS A 306 28.34 42.82 -24.41
N GLU A 307 27.26 43.51 -24.81
CA GLU A 307 25.89 42.95 -24.85
C GLU A 307 25.83 41.62 -25.62
N GLY A 308 26.49 41.52 -26.77
CA GLY A 308 26.44 40.32 -27.60
C GLY A 308 27.12 39.08 -26.99
N ALA A 309 28.20 39.25 -26.22
CA ALA A 309 28.93 38.13 -25.61
C ALA A 309 28.20 37.59 -24.37
N LEU A 310 27.61 38.48 -23.57
CA LEU A 310 26.80 38.12 -22.40
C LEU A 310 25.39 37.66 -22.76
N GLU A 311 24.78 38.20 -23.82
CA GLU A 311 23.58 37.58 -24.40
C GLU A 311 23.89 36.19 -24.95
N SER A 312 25.05 35.95 -25.56
CA SER A 312 25.46 34.61 -26.00
C SER A 312 25.63 33.64 -24.82
N TYR A 313 26.15 34.10 -23.68
CA TYR A 313 26.27 33.30 -22.45
C TYR A 313 24.90 33.07 -21.77
N ALA A 314 24.04 34.08 -21.70
CA ALA A 314 22.68 33.94 -21.18
C ALA A 314 21.76 33.12 -22.10
N ARG A 315 22.00 33.14 -23.43
CA ARG A 315 21.35 32.27 -24.43
C ARG A 315 21.97 30.88 -24.52
N SER A 316 23.06 30.60 -23.80
CA SER A 316 23.81 29.32 -23.88
C SER A 316 23.09 28.12 -23.25
N GLY A 317 21.76 28.06 -23.26
CA GLY A 317 20.99 26.96 -22.67
C GLY A 317 21.16 26.77 -21.15
N GLN A 318 22.12 27.45 -20.50
CA GLN A 318 22.37 27.38 -19.06
C GLN A 318 21.20 27.89 -18.25
N PHE A 319 20.62 29.05 -18.62
CA PHE A 319 19.42 29.57 -17.96
C PHE A 319 18.24 28.60 -18.08
N SER A 320 18.04 28.03 -19.28
CA SER A 320 16.99 27.03 -19.52
C SER A 320 17.21 25.75 -18.71
N ARG A 321 18.48 25.33 -18.51
CA ARG A 321 18.84 24.19 -17.66
C ARG A 321 18.55 24.47 -16.19
N LEU A 322 18.97 25.63 -15.66
CA LEU A 322 18.70 26.01 -14.27
C LEU A 322 17.19 26.14 -14.00
N GLU A 323 16.43 26.74 -14.91
CA GLU A 323 14.96 26.80 -14.77
C GLU A 323 14.31 25.41 -14.85
N GLN A 324 14.88 24.48 -15.62
CA GLN A 324 14.43 23.10 -15.65
C GLN A 324 14.74 22.39 -14.33
N GLU A 325 15.97 22.53 -13.83
CA GLU A 325 16.40 21.98 -12.54
C GLU A 325 15.53 22.52 -11.40
N ARG A 326 15.25 23.83 -11.37
CA ARG A 326 14.35 24.46 -10.41
C ARG A 326 12.96 23.83 -10.45
N ARG A 327 12.38 23.63 -11.63
CA ARG A 327 11.06 22.98 -11.78
C ARG A 327 11.07 21.54 -11.26
N ASP A 328 12.14 20.80 -11.52
CA ASP A 328 12.27 19.41 -11.07
C ASP A 328 12.43 19.33 -9.55
N LEU A 329 13.22 20.22 -8.95
CA LEU A 329 13.36 20.35 -7.50
C LEU A 329 12.05 20.76 -6.83
N LEU A 330 11.33 21.75 -7.35
CA LEU A 330 10.01 22.16 -6.83
C LEU A 330 9.00 21.01 -6.87
N ARG A 331 9.06 20.20 -7.94
CA ARG A 331 8.21 19.01 -8.07
C ARG A 331 8.58 17.96 -7.02
N GLU A 332 9.86 17.64 -6.86
CA GLU A 332 10.31 16.67 -5.85
C GLU A 332 9.97 17.14 -4.43
N ARG A 333 10.17 18.43 -4.13
CA ARG A 333 9.75 19.08 -2.88
C ARG A 333 8.27 18.85 -2.61
N GLY A 334 7.42 19.07 -3.62
CA GLY A 334 5.97 18.87 -3.53
C GLY A 334 5.56 17.41 -3.25
N TYR A 335 6.33 16.43 -3.72
CA TYR A 335 6.14 15.02 -3.35
C TYR A 335 6.51 14.77 -1.89
N VAL A 336 7.69 15.22 -1.45
CA VAL A 336 8.16 15.05 -0.06
C VAL A 336 7.20 15.72 0.93
N ASP A 337 6.68 16.90 0.61
CA ASP A 337 5.69 17.60 1.43
C ASP A 337 4.36 16.84 1.54
N ARG A 338 3.90 16.22 0.45
CA ARG A 338 2.70 15.37 0.48
C ARG A 338 2.93 14.11 1.30
N ASP A 339 4.08 13.46 1.14
CA ASP A 339 4.46 12.27 1.91
C ASP A 339 4.51 12.59 3.42
N LEU A 340 5.05 13.75 3.81
CA LEU A 340 5.07 14.20 5.20
C LEU A 340 3.65 14.41 5.76
N ARG A 341 2.73 14.96 4.97
CA ARG A 341 1.31 15.10 5.36
C ARG A 341 0.63 13.74 5.52
N SER A 342 0.73 12.87 4.53
CA SER A 342 0.16 11.51 4.59
C SER A 342 0.75 10.69 5.75
N LEU A 343 2.04 10.84 6.03
CA LEU A 343 2.70 10.19 7.16
C LEU A 343 2.16 10.70 8.50
N LYS A 344 1.86 12.01 8.60
CA LYS A 344 1.23 12.59 9.79
C LYS A 344 -0.16 12.00 10.03
N ASP A 345 -0.99 11.94 8.98
CA ASP A 345 -2.35 11.41 9.07
C ASP A 345 -2.32 9.91 9.43
N TYR A 346 -1.44 9.14 8.77
CA TYR A 346 -1.23 7.73 9.08
C TYR A 346 -0.74 7.51 10.52
N ASN A 347 0.20 8.35 11.00
CA ASN A 347 0.66 8.29 12.38
C ASN A 347 -0.48 8.52 13.38
N GLN A 348 -1.34 9.52 13.13
CA GLN A 348 -2.48 9.79 14.02
C GLN A 348 -3.45 8.60 14.09
N MET A 349 -3.75 7.99 12.95
CA MET A 349 -4.57 6.78 12.87
C MET A 349 -3.90 5.60 13.61
N ARG A 350 -2.62 5.32 13.35
CA ARG A 350 -1.92 4.20 14.00
C ARG A 350 -1.76 4.40 15.51
N GLN A 351 -1.53 5.63 15.96
CA GLN A 351 -1.50 5.94 17.40
C GLN A 351 -2.84 5.69 18.08
N SER A 352 -3.98 5.90 17.40
CA SER A 352 -5.29 5.62 17.97
C SER A 352 -5.57 4.11 18.04
N GLU A 353 -5.13 3.35 17.03
CA GLU A 353 -5.23 1.88 16.99
C GLU A 353 -4.28 1.19 17.99
N CYS A 354 -3.12 1.79 18.26
CA CYS A 354 -2.09 1.25 19.14
C CYS A 354 -2.26 1.59 20.64
N LYS A 355 -3.48 1.88 21.09
CA LYS A 355 -3.79 2.06 22.52
C LYS A 355 -3.94 0.71 23.22
N ILE A 356 -2.82 0.04 23.43
CA ILE A 356 -2.75 -1.30 24.04
C ILE A 356 -2.31 -1.18 25.51
N SER A 357 -3.02 -1.84 26.42
CA SER A 357 -2.59 -1.97 27.82
C SER A 357 -1.66 -3.16 27.97
N LEU A 358 -0.47 -2.94 28.55
CA LEU A 358 0.52 -3.98 28.81
C LEU A 358 0.74 -4.13 30.32
N SER A 359 0.96 -5.35 30.81
CA SER A 359 1.56 -5.57 32.12
C SER A 359 3.07 -5.30 32.09
N ARG A 360 3.71 -5.12 33.24
CA ARG A 360 5.16 -4.85 33.30
C ARG A 360 6.00 -5.92 32.58
N SER A 361 5.66 -7.19 32.71
CA SER A 361 6.40 -8.27 32.03
C SER A 361 6.21 -8.27 30.51
N GLU A 362 5.03 -7.86 30.02
CA GLU A 362 4.79 -7.73 28.57
C GLU A 362 5.47 -6.47 28.01
N TYR A 363 5.45 -5.37 28.77
CA TYR A 363 6.24 -4.19 28.46
C TYR A 363 7.71 -4.55 28.29
N ASP A 364 8.28 -5.33 29.22
CA ASP A 364 9.68 -5.76 29.12
C ASP A 364 9.93 -6.66 27.90
N LEU A 365 8.94 -7.40 27.41
CA LEU A 365 9.04 -8.22 26.19
C LEU A 365 8.97 -7.41 24.88
N VAL A 366 8.38 -6.21 24.92
CA VAL A 366 8.13 -5.37 23.75
C VAL A 366 9.09 -4.18 23.68
N CYS A 367 9.34 -3.54 24.81
CA CYS A 367 9.94 -2.21 24.92
C CYS A 367 11.34 -2.18 25.54
N LYS A 368 11.83 -3.31 26.08
CA LYS A 368 13.18 -3.36 26.67
C LYS A 368 14.23 -3.07 25.60
N GLY A 369 15.02 -2.02 25.83
CA GLY A 369 16.02 -1.53 24.87
C GLY A 369 15.47 -0.61 23.77
N ARG A 370 14.17 -0.26 23.80
CA ARG A 370 13.49 0.64 22.85
C ARG A 370 12.95 1.90 23.55
N SER A 371 13.70 2.45 24.50
CA SER A 371 13.22 3.56 25.36
C SER A 371 12.84 4.84 24.63
N ASN A 372 13.37 5.06 23.42
CA ASN A 372 13.08 6.25 22.60
C ASN A 372 11.95 6.00 21.58
N ASN A 373 11.24 4.88 21.71
CA ASN A 373 10.11 4.54 20.87
C ASN A 373 8.85 5.18 21.45
N THR A 374 8.13 5.98 20.66
CA THR A 374 6.93 6.72 21.09
C THR A 374 5.82 5.81 21.61
N PHE A 375 5.74 4.55 21.17
CA PHE A 375 4.86 3.55 21.75
C PHE A 375 5.25 3.24 23.21
N CYS A 376 6.54 2.98 23.43
CA CYS A 376 7.08 2.57 24.71
C CYS A 376 7.17 3.71 25.73
N GLU A 377 7.33 4.95 25.27
CA GLU A 377 7.27 6.17 26.09
C GLU A 377 5.88 6.41 26.69
N GLY A 378 4.81 5.90 26.05
CA GLY A 378 3.43 6.06 26.52
C GLY A 378 3.11 5.28 27.81
N PHE A 379 4.01 4.43 28.28
CA PHE A 379 3.81 3.63 29.48
C PHE A 379 4.64 4.19 30.65
N ASN A 380 3.95 4.78 31.63
CA ASN A 380 4.57 5.20 32.90
C ASN A 380 4.71 3.99 33.83
N TRP A 381 5.91 3.46 33.97
CA TRP A 381 6.23 2.35 34.89
C TRP A 381 7.46 2.64 35.74
#